data_AF-A0A173R794-F1
#
_entry.id   AF-A0A173R794-F1
#
_cell.length_a   1.000
_cell.length_b   1.000
_cell.length_c   1.000
_cell.angle_alpha   90.00
_cell.angle_beta   90.00
_cell.angle_gamma   90.00
#
_symmetry.space_group_name_H-M   'P 1'
#
loop_
_entity.id
_entity.type
_entity.pdbx_description
1 polymer ?
#
loop_
_entity_poly.entity_id
_entity_poly.type
_entity_poly.pdbx_seq_one_letter_code
_entity_poly.pdbx_strand_id
1 'polypeptide(L)' 'MRNFGKSETISTKEKLGDFFIDIAKLVFAGVVLSTLLDLTEDKILILILGIISTVIMLIMGFELYKRTRR' A
#
# COMPACT_ATOMS: atom_id res chain seq x y z
N MET A 1 -30.50 16.55 -23.50
CA MET A 1 -30.29 15.10 -23.30
C MET A 1 -29.48 14.90 -22.04
N ARG A 2 -30.02 14.21 -21.03
CA ARG A 2 -29.31 13.93 -19.78
C ARG A 2 -28.30 12.82 -20.08
N ASN A 3 -27.00 13.12 -19.94
CA ASN A 3 -25.95 12.11 -20.04
C ASN A 3 -26.09 11.18 -18.84
N PHE A 4 -26.84 10.10 -19.03
CA PHE A 4 -26.91 9.01 -18.07
C PHE A 4 -25.52 8.40 -17.95
N GLY A 5 -25.10 8.25 -16.69
CA GLY A 5 -23.72 8.11 -16.27
C GLY A 5 -22.94 7.05 -17.02
N LYS A 6 -21.69 7.40 -17.34
CA LYS A 6 -20.61 6.41 -17.35
C LYS A 6 -20.65 5.72 -15.99
N SER A 7 -21.18 4.50 -15.95
CA SER A 7 -20.86 3.57 -14.87
C SER A 7 -19.36 3.38 -14.95
N GLU A 8 -18.62 4.07 -14.08
CA GLU A 8 -17.22 3.74 -13.83
C GLU A 8 -17.22 2.32 -13.28
N THR A 9 -17.04 1.33 -14.16
CA THR A 9 -16.77 -0.04 -13.76
C THR A 9 -15.38 -0.06 -13.15
N ILE A 10 -15.26 0.35 -11.89
CA ILE A 10 -14.01 0.31 -11.15
C ILE A 10 -13.59 -1.17 -11.12
N SER A 11 -12.48 -1.47 -11.77
CA SER A 11 -11.93 -2.83 -11.83
C SER A 11 -11.56 -3.26 -10.41
N THR A 12 -12.00 -4.44 -9.98
CA THR A 12 -11.62 -5.01 -8.66
C THR A 12 -10.10 -5.03 -8.46
N LYS A 13 -9.32 -5.14 -9.55
CA LYS A 13 -7.86 -5.06 -9.53
C LYS A 13 -7.34 -3.68 -9.15
N GLU A 14 -8.01 -2.61 -9.56
CA GLU A 14 -7.63 -1.24 -9.20
C GLU A 14 -7.86 -0.98 -7.71
N LYS A 15 -9.05 -1.33 -7.20
CA LYS A 15 -9.38 -1.23 -5.76
C LYS A 15 -8.44 -2.07 -4.90
N LEU A 16 -8.07 -3.26 -5.37
CA LEU A 16 -7.15 -4.11 -4.64
C LEU A 16 -5.71 -3.53 -4.68
N GLY A 17 -5.35 -2.81 -5.75
CA GLY A 17 -4.08 -2.10 -5.86
C GLY A 17 -4.00 -0.95 -4.88
N ASP A 18 -5.05 -0.13 -4.81
CA ASP A 18 -5.22 0.93 -3.81
C ASP A 18 -5.10 0.38 -2.38
N PHE A 19 -5.77 -0.75 -2.12
CA PHE A 19 -5.72 -1.39 -0.81
C PHE A 19 -4.29 -1.80 -0.39
N PHE A 20 -3.51 -2.40 -1.29
CA PHE A 20 -2.11 -2.74 -1.00
C PHE A 20 -1.24 -1.50 -0.75
N ILE A 21 -1.48 -0.42 -1.49
CA ILE A 21 -0.77 0.86 -1.30
C ILE A 21 -1.14 1.49 0.05
N ASP A 22 -2.40 1.41 0.46
CA ASP A 22 -2.84 1.93 1.77
C ASP A 22 -2.26 1.12 2.94
N ILE A 23 -2.23 -0.22 2.84
CA ILE A 23 -1.53 -1.03 3.84
C ILE A 23 -0.05 -0.68 3.88
N ALA A 24 0.62 -0.46 2.73
CA ALA A 24 2.02 -0.07 2.71
C ALA A 24 2.28 1.19 3.54
N LYS A 25 1.40 2.20 3.43
CA LYS A 25 1.46 3.45 4.21
C LYS A 25 1.27 3.19 5.71
N LEU A 26 0.32 2.32 6.08
CA LEU A 26 0.06 1.96 7.48
C LEU A 26 1.25 1.22 8.10
N VAL A 27 1.83 0.27 7.38
CA VAL A 27 3.02 -0.46 7.81
C VAL A 27 4.21 0.49 7.98
N PHE A 28 4.43 1.39 7.02
CA PHE A 28 5.50 2.39 7.12
C PHE A 28 5.31 3.31 8.33
N ALA A 29 4.09 3.80 8.55
CA ALA A 29 3.78 4.62 9.72
C ALA A 29 4.03 3.86 11.03
N GLY A 30 3.65 2.58 11.10
CA GLY A 30 3.91 1.72 12.26
C GLY A 30 5.41 1.54 12.53
N VAL A 31 6.21 1.33 11.49
CA VAL A 31 7.67 1.19 11.60
C VAL A 31 8.29 2.49 12.12
N VAL A 32 7.98 3.63 11.49
CA VAL A 32 8.47 4.94 11.95
C VAL A 32 8.05 5.21 13.39
N LEU A 33 6.78 5.00 13.72
CA LEU A 33 6.27 5.23 15.08
C LEU A 33 6.96 4.33 16.10
N SER A 34 7.16 3.05 15.79
CA SER A 34 7.84 2.11 16.67
C SER A 34 9.28 2.53 16.98
N THR A 35 9.98 3.11 16.00
CA THR A 35 11.34 3.62 16.20
C THR A 35 11.37 4.93 16.99
N LEU A 36 10.40 5.82 16.78
CA LEU A 36 10.31 7.11 17.47
C LEU A 36 9.92 6.95 18.94
N LEU A 37 9.02 6.02 19.23
CA LEU A 37 8.53 5.74 20.58
C LEU A 37 9.39 4.71 21.33
N ASP A 38 10.48 4.25 20.72
CA ASP A 38 11.38 3.26 21.32
C ASP A 38 10.63 2.00 21.79
N LEU A 39 9.68 1.51 20.98
CA LEU A 39 8.80 0.40 21.35
C LEU A 39 9.47 -0.97 21.25
N THR A 40 10.74 -1.03 20.83
CA THR A 40 11.46 -2.26 20.61
C THR A 40 12.93 -2.09 20.95
N GLU A 41 13.51 -3.13 21.54
CA GLU A 41 14.95 -3.23 21.79
C GLU A 41 15.72 -3.40 20.47
N ASP A 42 15.18 -4.18 19.53
CA ASP A 42 15.82 -4.52 18.26
C ASP A 42 15.42 -3.58 17.10
N LYS A 43 15.67 -2.28 17.28
CA LYS A 43 15.25 -1.22 16.32
C LYS A 43 15.69 -1.47 14.89
N ILE A 44 16.93 -1.96 14.72
CA ILE A 44 17.50 -2.23 13.39
C ILE A 44 16.73 -3.35 12.69
N LEU A 45 16.32 -4.37 13.43
CA LEU A 45 15.61 -5.52 12.89
C LEU A 45 14.20 -5.12 12.45
N ILE A 46 13.47 -4.36 13.28
CA ILE A 46 12.16 -3.81 12.92
C ILE A 46 12.26 -2.86 11.72
N LEU A 47 13.29 -2.02 11.67
CA LEU A 47 13.48 -1.10 10.56
C LEU A 47 13.69 -1.85 9.23
N ILE A 48 14.54 -2.88 9.22
CA ILE A 48 14.83 -3.68 8.01
C ILE A 48 13.58 -4.45 7.57
N LEU A 49 12.95 -5.21 8.47
CA LEU A 49 11.74 -5.98 8.14
C LEU A 49 10.59 -5.07 7.71
N GLY A 50 10.43 -3.96 8.42
CA GLY A 50 9.45 -2.93 8.15
C GLY A 50 9.57 -2.37 6.73
N ILE A 51 10.77 -1.86 6.40
CA ILE A 51 11.03 -1.29 5.07
C ILE A 51 10.85 -2.35 3.97
N ILE A 52 11.37 -3.56 4.16
CA ILE A 52 11.20 -4.65 3.17
C ILE A 52 9.72 -4.94 2.93
N SER A 53 8.93 -5.08 3.99
CA SER A 53 7.49 -5.37 3.87
C SER A 53 6.72 -4.22 3.18
N THR A 54 7.04 -2.96 3.49
CA THR A 54 6.47 -1.79 2.82
C THR A 54 6.77 -1.80 1.33
N VAL A 55 8.03 -2.05 0.94
CA VAL A 55 8.43 -2.09 -0.48
C VAL A 55 7.71 -3.21 -1.22
N ILE A 56 7.58 -4.39 -0.62
CA ILE A 56 6.85 -5.52 -1.22
C ILE A 56 5.38 -5.15 -1.47
N MET A 57 4.70 -4.53 -0.49
CA MET A 57 3.31 -4.09 -0.66
C MET A 57 3.14 -3.00 -1.72
N LEU A 58 4.08 -2.06 -1.82
CA LEU A 58 4.08 -1.08 -2.90
C LEU A 58 4.23 -1.74 -4.28
N ILE A 59 5.16 -2.69 -4.43
CA ILE A 59 5.35 -3.42 -5.70
C ILE A 59 4.07 -4.18 -6.07
N MET A 60 3.45 -4.88 -5.12
CA MET A 60 2.18 -5.58 -5.35
C MET A 60 1.07 -4.63 -5.78
N GLY A 61 0.92 -3.49 -5.09
CA GLY A 61 -0.06 -2.47 -5.45
C GLY A 61 0.15 -1.88 -6.85
N PHE A 62 1.40 -1.54 -7.18
CA PHE A 62 1.75 -0.98 -8.49
C PHE A 62 1.61 -2.00 -9.64
N GLU A 63 2.00 -3.25 -9.43
CA GLU A 63 1.84 -4.29 -10.47
C GLU A 63 0.36 -4.52 -10.79
N LEU A 64 -0.52 -4.44 -9.79
CA LEU A 64 -1.96 -4.58 -9.98
C LEU A 64 -2.57 -3.39 -10.73
N TYR A 65 -2.07 -2.19 -10.49
CA TYR A 65 -2.38 -1.00 -11.26
C TYR A 65 -1.92 -1.12 -12.72
N LYS A 66 -0.68 -1.56 -12.94
CA LYS A 66 -0.09 -1.75 -14.28
C LYS A 66 -0.85 -2.78 -15.10
N ARG A 67 -1.35 -3.85 -14.47
CA ARG A 67 -2.22 -4.85 -15.11
C ARG A 67 -3.63 -4.37 -15.45
N THR A 68 -4.06 -3.24 -14.89
CA THR A 68 -5.39 -2.66 -15.14
C THR A 68 -5.34 -1.61 -16.26
N ARG A 69 -4.20 -0.95 -16.48
CA ARG A 69 -4.00 0.04 -17.55
C ARG A 69 -3.50 -0.53 -18.90
N ARG A 70 -3.26 -1.84 -19.00
CA ARG A 70 -3.01 -2.53 -20.28
C ARG A 70 -4.32 -3.12 -20.81
#